data_AF-A0A7K0M5K4-F1
#
_entry.id   AF-A0A7K0M5K4-F1
#
_cell.length_a   1.000
_cell.length_b   1.000
_cell.length_c   1.000
_cell.angle_alpha   90.00
_cell.angle_beta   90.00
_cell.angle_gamma   90.00
#
_symmetry.space_group_name_H-M   'P 1'
#
loop_
_entity.id
_entity.type
_entity.pdbx_description
1 polymer ?
#
loop_
_entity_poly.entity_id
_entity_poly.type
_entity_poly.pdbx_seq_one_letter_code
_entity_poly.pdbx_strand_id
1 'polypeptide(L)'
;WELGPCISPAAYEFGEIELAALVDRYGESLRGRTDSGAPALDLRAAVRAALSETPAVYQGSPSIPCTATDPGFFSWRARQDSGRQTSAIWMTANSTLETTGVRW
;
A
#
# COMPACT_ATOMS: atom_id res chain seq x y z
N TRP A 1 2.84 -0.62 11.42
CA TRP A 1 1.94 0.08 10.47
C TRP A 1 1.54 -0.92 9.39
N GLU A 2 0.34 -0.78 8.83
CA GLU A 2 -0.15 -1.66 7.78
C GLU A 2 -0.12 -0.94 6.43
N LEU A 3 0.11 -1.69 5.36
CA LEU A 3 0.03 -1.17 4.00
C LEU A 3 -1.45 -1.15 3.61
N GLY A 4 -1.95 0.03 3.23
CA GLY A 4 -3.33 0.20 2.79
C GLY A 4 -3.63 -0.57 1.49
N PRO A 5 -4.93 -0.66 1.12
CA PRO A 5 -5.37 -1.29 -0.12
C PRO A 5 -4.64 -0.74 -1.34
N CYS A 6 -4.03 -1.64 -2.10
CA CYS A 6 -3.28 -1.32 -3.31
C CYS A 6 -3.40 -2.46 -4.32
N ILE A 7 -3.20 -2.15 -5.60
CA ILE A 7 -3.29 -3.12 -6.67
C ILE A 7 -2.30 -4.29 -6.45
N SER A 8 -2.75 -5.52 -6.67
CA SER A 8 -1.90 -6.72 -6.57
C SER A 8 -1.16 -6.99 -7.89
N PRO A 9 -0.07 -7.77 -7.88
CA PRO A 9 0.64 -8.15 -9.10
C PRO A 9 -0.27 -8.85 -10.13
N ALA A 10 -1.25 -9.63 -9.67
CA ALA A 10 -2.25 -10.28 -10.52
C ALA A 10 -2.96 -9.32 -11.50
N ALA A 11 -3.09 -8.05 -11.14
CA ALA A 11 -3.75 -7.01 -11.94
C ALA A 11 -2.84 -5.82 -12.31
N TYR A 12 -1.55 -5.87 -12.00
CA TYR A 12 -0.63 -4.74 -12.18
C TYR A 12 0.47 -5.01 -13.19
N GLU A 13 0.05 -5.19 -14.46
CA GLU A 13 0.98 -5.28 -15.59
C GLU A 13 1.93 -4.08 -15.61
N PHE A 14 3.20 -4.35 -15.86
CA PHE A 14 4.27 -3.38 -15.85
C PHE A 14 5.22 -3.61 -17.01
N GLY A 15 5.83 -2.54 -17.52
CA GLY A 15 6.82 -2.66 -18.58
C GLY A 15 8.06 -3.41 -18.08
N GLU A 16 8.59 -4.31 -18.91
CA GLU A 16 9.72 -5.17 -18.54
C GLU A 16 10.98 -4.36 -18.20
N ILE A 17 11.22 -3.25 -18.93
CA ILE A 17 12.39 -2.38 -18.74
C ILE A 17 12.28 -1.66 -17.39
N GLU A 18 11.13 -1.06 -17.10
CA GLU A 18 10.90 -0.36 -15.83
C GLU A 18 10.88 -1.33 -14.65
N LEU A 19 10.32 -2.53 -14.84
CA LEU A 19 10.36 -3.59 -13.82
C LEU A 19 11.80 -4.01 -13.53
N ALA A 20 12.62 -4.24 -14.56
CA ALA A 20 14.02 -4.62 -14.39
C ALA A 20 14.81 -3.55 -13.61
N ALA A 21 14.59 -2.27 -13.89
CA ALA A 21 15.25 -1.18 -13.17
C ALA A 21 14.86 -1.14 -11.67
N LEU A 22 13.60 -1.46 -11.33
CA LEU A 22 13.16 -1.56 -9.94
C LEU A 22 13.74 -2.79 -9.25
N VAL A 23 13.83 -3.91 -9.95
CA VAL A 23 14.40 -5.17 -9.46
C VAL A 23 15.89 -5.04 -9.18
N ASP A 24 16.64 -4.39 -10.07
CA ASP A 24 18.06 -4.10 -9.86
C ASP A 24 18.29 -3.30 -8.56
N ARG A 25 17.38 -2.36 -8.28
CA ARG A 25 17.48 -1.49 -7.09
C ARG A 25 16.97 -2.11 -5.80
N TYR A 26 15.85 -2.83 -5.84
CA TYR A 26 15.11 -3.26 -4.64
C TYR A 26 15.00 -4.79 -4.51
N GLY A 27 15.53 -5.54 -5.47
CA GLY A 27 15.64 -7.00 -5.45
C GLY A 27 14.53 -7.74 -6.21
N GLU A 28 14.78 -9.03 -6.41
CA GLU A 28 13.95 -9.95 -7.22
C GLU A 28 12.53 -10.13 -6.68
N SER A 29 12.31 -9.90 -5.38
CA SER A 29 11.01 -10.09 -4.73
C SER A 29 9.88 -9.22 -5.28
N LEU A 30 10.21 -8.18 -6.05
CA LEU A 30 9.25 -7.29 -6.70
C LEU A 30 8.66 -7.88 -8.00
N ARG A 31 9.28 -8.92 -8.58
CA ARG A 31 8.77 -9.54 -9.80
C ARG A 31 7.52 -10.36 -9.52
N GLY A 32 6.44 -9.95 -10.16
CA GLY A 32 5.19 -10.69 -10.20
C GLY A 32 4.81 -11.08 -11.63
N ARG A 33 3.69 -11.78 -11.73
CA ARG A 33 2.96 -11.97 -12.97
C ARG A 33 1.51 -11.57 -12.77
N THR A 34 0.90 -11.04 -13.83
CA THR A 34 -0.56 -10.91 -13.88
C THR A 34 -1.20 -12.30 -13.94
N ASP A 35 -2.52 -12.38 -13.75
CA ASP A 35 -3.27 -13.63 -13.96
C ASP A 35 -3.18 -14.15 -15.41
N SER A 36 -2.89 -13.26 -16.36
CA SER A 36 -2.62 -13.59 -17.76
C SER A 36 -1.15 -13.96 -18.05
N GLY A 37 -0.27 -13.92 -17.05
CA GLY A 37 1.13 -14.31 -17.16
C GLY A 37 2.09 -13.20 -17.60
N ALA A 38 1.59 -11.99 -17.87
CA ALA A 38 2.41 -10.83 -18.25
C ALA A 38 3.29 -10.35 -17.08
N PRO A 39 4.44 -9.70 -17.34
CA PRO A 39 5.25 -9.10 -16.30
C PRO A 39 4.44 -8.14 -15.44
N ALA A 40 4.57 -8.26 -14.11
CA ALA A 40 3.86 -7.41 -13.18
C ALA A 40 4.77 -6.95 -12.05
N LEU A 41 4.46 -5.77 -11.51
CA LEU A 41 5.11 -5.27 -10.31
C LEU A 41 4.33 -5.70 -9.07
N ASP A 42 4.97 -6.45 -8.16
CA ASP A 42 4.48 -6.58 -6.79
C ASP A 42 4.84 -5.32 -6.00
N LEU A 43 3.95 -4.32 -6.08
CA LEU A 43 4.08 -3.05 -5.34
C LEU A 43 4.17 -3.27 -3.83
N ARG A 44 3.54 -4.33 -3.30
CA ARG A 44 3.53 -4.64 -1.87
C ARG A 44 4.91 -5.12 -1.45
N ALA A 45 5.53 -5.98 -2.25
CA ALA A 45 6.92 -6.39 -2.05
C ALA A 45 7.89 -5.22 -2.20
N ALA A 46 7.65 -4.33 -3.18
CA ALA A 46 8.47 -3.14 -3.40
C ALA A 46 8.52 -2.23 -2.17
N VAL A 47 7.35 -1.93 -1.58
CA VAL A 47 7.27 -1.11 -0.36
C VAL A 47 7.98 -1.79 0.81
N ARG A 48 7.85 -3.11 0.96
CA ARG A 48 8.57 -3.86 2.02
C ARG A 48 10.08 -3.79 1.83
N ALA A 49 10.56 -4.02 0.62
CA ALA A 49 11.99 -3.97 0.29
C ALA A 49 12.57 -2.56 0.50
N ALA A 50 11.85 -1.52 0.08
CA ALA A 50 12.28 -0.14 0.25
C ALA A 50 12.36 0.30 1.74
N LEU A 51 11.72 -0.44 2.64
CA LEU A 51 11.67 -0.13 4.07
C LEU A 51 12.42 -1.17 4.92
N SER A 52 13.16 -2.11 4.33
CA SER A 52 13.85 -3.19 5.05
C SER A 52 14.82 -2.69 6.11
N GLU A 53 15.48 -1.57 5.86
CA GLU A 53 16.47 -0.97 6.76
C GLU A 53 15.84 -0.15 7.89
N THR A 54 14.51 -0.03 7.94
CA THR A 54 13.81 0.74 8.97
C THR A 54 13.30 -0.19 10.08
N PRO A 55 13.76 -0.04 11.35
CA PRO A 55 13.36 -0.89 12.47
C PRO A 55 11.86 -0.84 12.85
N ALA A 56 11.10 0.09 12.26
CA ALA A 56 9.67 0.24 12.49
C ALA A 56 8.90 -0.89 11.80
N VAL A 57 8.81 -2.01 12.51
CA VAL A 57 8.21 -3.30 12.14
C VAL A 57 6.92 -3.12 11.34
N TYR A 58 7.01 -3.40 10.05
CA TYR A 58 5.86 -3.81 9.26
C TYR A 58 5.45 -5.20 9.76
N GLN A 59 4.34 -5.28 10.50
CA GLN A 59 3.84 -6.54 11.05
C GLN A 59 3.14 -7.43 10.00
N GLY A 60 2.94 -6.92 8.78
CA GLY A 60 2.31 -7.66 7.68
C GLY A 60 0.87 -8.04 7.97
N SER A 61 -0.08 -7.30 7.39
CA SER A 61 -1.44 -7.86 7.30
C SER A 61 -1.41 -9.03 6.29
N PRO A 62 -1.92 -10.22 6.65
CA PRO A 62 -1.88 -11.40 5.78
C PRO A 62 -2.70 -11.23 4.50
N SER A 63 -3.58 -10.22 4.44
CA SER A 63 -4.37 -9.91 3.24
C SER A 63 -4.47 -8.40 3.05
N ILE A 64 -3.75 -7.88 2.06
CA ILE A 64 -3.97 -6.52 1.55
C ILE A 64 -5.01 -6.62 0.43
N PRO A 65 -6.16 -5.94 0.52
CA PRO A 65 -7.14 -5.93 -0.56
C PRO A 65 -6.55 -5.40 -1.86
N CYS A 66 -6.87 -6.04 -2.97
CA CYS A 66 -6.48 -5.57 -4.30
C CYS A 66 -7.52 -4.58 -4.82
N THR A 67 -7.12 -3.33 -5.05
CA THR A 67 -8.04 -2.30 -5.53
C THR A 67 -8.65 -2.61 -6.90
N ALA A 68 -7.96 -3.40 -7.73
CA ALA A 68 -8.46 -3.81 -9.03
C ALA A 68 -9.58 -4.87 -8.96
N THR A 69 -9.46 -5.86 -8.07
CA THR A 69 -10.39 -7.00 -8.01
C THR A 69 -11.45 -6.88 -6.92
N ASP A 70 -11.19 -6.11 -5.87
CA ASP A 70 -12.15 -5.85 -4.81
C ASP A 70 -13.07 -4.68 -5.22
N PRO A 71 -14.40 -4.91 -5.35
CA PRO A 71 -15.34 -3.87 -5.75
C PRO A 71 -15.54 -2.77 -4.70
N GLY A 72 -15.06 -2.96 -3.47
CA GLY A 72 -15.10 -1.96 -2.40
C GLY A 72 -14.13 -0.79 -2.58
N PHE A 73 -13.25 -0.82 -3.59
CA PHE A 73 -12.23 0.20 -3.84
C PHE A 73 -12.31 0.75 -5.25
N PHE A 74 -11.95 2.02 -5.45
CA PHE A 74 -11.75 2.56 -6.80
C PHE A 74 -10.44 2.02 -7.39
N SER A 75 -10.45 1.75 -8.69
CA SER A 75 -9.28 1.37 -9.47
C SER A 75 -9.31 1.99 -10.86
N TRP A 76 -8.37 2.91 -11.07
CA TRP A 76 -8.12 3.47 -12.39
C TRP A 76 -7.64 2.39 -13.38
N ARG A 77 -6.77 1.47 -12.95
CA ARG A 77 -6.20 0.45 -13.85
C ARG A 77 -7.25 -0.55 -14.34
N ALA A 78 -8.18 -0.96 -13.47
CA ALA A 78 -9.17 -1.98 -13.81
C ALA A 78 -10.39 -1.41 -14.53
N ARG A 79 -10.86 -0.22 -14.11
CA ARG A 79 -12.17 0.30 -14.53
C ARG A 79 -12.15 1.78 -14.93
N GLN A 80 -10.99 2.42 -14.94
CA GLN A 80 -10.85 3.86 -15.17
C GLN A 80 -11.73 4.71 -14.24
N ASP A 81 -11.95 4.23 -13.01
CA ASP A 81 -12.78 4.93 -12.02
C ASP A 81 -12.29 6.39 -11.83
N SER A 82 -13.22 7.34 -11.89
CA SER A 82 -12.94 8.76 -11.60
C SER A 82 -12.89 9.06 -10.10
N GLY A 83 -13.54 8.23 -9.28
CA GLY A 83 -13.50 8.28 -7.83
C GLY A 83 -12.11 7.98 -7.26
N ARG A 84 -11.85 8.46 -6.04
CA ARG A 84 -10.58 8.24 -5.32
C ARG A 84 -10.88 7.88 -3.87
N GLN A 85 -10.13 6.93 -3.32
CA GLN A 85 -10.05 6.71 -1.88
C GLN A 85 -8.86 7.47 -1.28
N THR A 86 -8.90 7.70 0.03
CA THR A 86 -7.81 8.31 0.80
C THR A 86 -7.50 7.46 2.04
N SER A 87 -6.25 7.53 2.49
CA SER A 87 -5.83 6.99 3.79
C SER A 87 -5.40 8.17 4.66
N ALA A 88 -6.00 8.28 5.85
CA ALA A 88 -5.72 9.37 6.78
C ALA A 88 -5.28 8.80 8.13
N ILE A 89 -4.29 9.44 8.72
CA ILE A 89 -3.86 9.22 10.09
C ILE A 89 -3.79 10.58 10.78
N TRP A 90 -4.29 10.67 12.00
CA TRP A 90 -4.23 11.88 12.81
C TRP A 90 -4.01 11.50 14.27
N MET A 91 -3.43 12.44 15.02
CA MET A 91 -3.40 12.34 16.48
C MET A 91 -4.61 13.07 17.03
N THR A 92 -5.33 12.43 17.94
CA THR A 92 -6.36 13.11 18.71
C THR A 92 -5.69 13.93 19.81
N ALA A 93 -6.23 15.12 20.09
CA ALA A 93 -5.79 15.86 21.28
C ALA A 93 -6.03 14.98 22.51
N ASN A 94 -5.02 14.85 23.36
CA ASN A 94 -5.16 14.19 24.64
C ASN A 94 -5.98 15.13 25.53
N SER A 95 -7.26 14.86 25.71
CA SER A 95 -8.09 15.62 26.66
C SER A 95 -7.75 15.17 28.09
N THR A 96 -6.63 15.65 28.63
CA THR A 96 -6.52 15.87 30.08
C THR A 96 -7.16 17.21 30.37
N LEU A 97 -8.48 17.23 30.48
CA LEU A 97 -9.14 18.24 31.31
C LEU A 97 -8.93 17.80 32.76
N GLU A 98 -7.80 18.17 33.35
CA GLU A 98 -7.78 18.35 34.79
C GLU A 98 -8.62 19.58 35.09
N THR A 99 -9.86 19.35 35.47
CA THR A 99 -10.74 20.36 36.04
C THR A 99 -10.20 20.73 37.42
N THR A 100 -9.08 21.45 37.51
CA THR A 100 -8.71 22.12 38.76
C THR A 100 -9.74 23.21 39.00
N GLY A 101 -10.61 22.96 39.99
CA GLY A 101 -11.72 23.81 40.35
C GLY A 101 -11.29 25.22 40.76
N VAL A 102 -11.32 26.14 39.81
CA VAL A 102 -11.42 27.56 40.12
C VAL A 102 -12.89 27.85 40.42
N ARG A 103 -13.20 27.98 41.72
CA ARG A 103 -14.41 28.67 42.18
C ARG A 103 -14.15 30.18 42.06
N TRP A 104 -15.00 30.87 41.28
CA TRP A 104 -15.19 32.31 41.41
C TRP A 104 -16.14 32.60 42.58
#